data_AF-A0A7S4SG67-F1
#
_entry.id   AF-A0A7S4SG67-F1
#
_cell.length_a   1.000
_cell.length_b   1.000
_cell.length_c   1.000
_cell.angle_alpha   90.00
_cell.angle_beta   90.00
_cell.angle_gamma   90.00
#
_symmetry.space_group_name_H-M   'P 1'
#
loop_
_entity.id
_entity.type
_entity.pdbx_description
1 polymer ?
#
loop_
_entity_poly.entity_id
_entity_poly.type
_entity_poly.pdbx_seq_one_letter_code
_entity_poly.pdbx_strand_id
1 'polypeptide(L)'
;CFFVRRDVFVWLISKMVQISISDGICKESAFAFATFGALMATVDVILDVNSASRIGKLSLRLLQILQAEEYTAGIYGAVYFFTQTRVDHFRKSLEPMNHAYNVGLRFGEIHYAIAAARNICILSFQSGENLMTVLEKIKYYGVKVKEHKQEIFWRLIIPYEKAIHHLTGQPNELDKFFWDGAEEEQLL
;
A
#
# COMPACT_ATOMS: atom_id res chain seq x y z
N CYS A 1 -10.38 3.10 4.90
CA CYS A 1 -9.50 3.24 6.08
C CYS A 1 -8.44 4.35 5.91
N PHE A 2 -7.66 4.43 4.81
CA PHE A 2 -6.85 5.63 4.49
C PHE A 2 -7.63 6.78 3.79
N PHE A 3 -8.77 6.46 3.15
CA PHE A 3 -9.41 7.34 2.16
C PHE A 3 -10.80 7.89 2.54
N VAL A 4 -11.38 7.51 3.69
CA VAL A 4 -12.79 7.81 4.00
C VAL A 4 -12.96 9.14 4.75
N ARG A 5 -12.05 9.47 5.68
CA ARG A 5 -11.96 10.77 6.36
C ARG A 5 -10.51 11.10 6.71
N ARG A 6 -9.86 11.85 5.83
CA ARG A 6 -8.41 12.13 5.89
C ARG A 6 -8.04 12.94 7.14
N ASP A 7 -8.89 13.87 7.53
CA ASP A 7 -8.78 14.69 8.75
C ASP A 7 -8.76 13.84 10.03
N VAL A 8 -9.73 12.94 10.19
CA VAL A 8 -9.81 12.04 11.35
C VAL A 8 -8.62 11.10 11.38
N PHE A 9 -8.19 10.60 10.22
CA PHE A 9 -7.05 9.71 10.12
C PHE A 9 -5.74 10.38 10.54
N VAL A 10 -5.46 11.58 10.04
CA VAL A 10 -4.24 12.34 10.42
C VAL A 10 -4.24 12.65 11.92
N TRP A 11 -5.39 13.07 12.46
CA TRP A 11 -5.53 13.32 13.89
C TRP A 11 -5.28 12.07 14.73
N LEU A 12 -5.89 10.93 14.35
CA LEU A 12 -5.73 9.66 15.06
C LEU A 12 -4.27 9.22 15.10
N ILE A 13 -3.60 9.19 13.95
CA ILE A 13 -2.19 8.75 13.86
C ILE A 13 -1.28 9.69 14.67
N SER A 14 -1.53 10.99 14.59
CA SER A 14 -0.80 11.99 15.39
C SER A 14 -1.00 11.78 16.89
N LYS A 15 -2.22 11.41 17.32
CA LYS A 15 -2.51 11.08 18.72
C LYS A 15 -1.84 9.78 19.17
N MET A 16 -1.83 8.74 18.34
CA MET A 16 -1.10 7.51 18.63
C MET A 16 0.41 7.76 18.82
N VAL A 17 1.00 8.62 17.99
CA VAL A 17 2.41 9.02 18.12
C VAL A 17 2.65 9.81 19.41
N GLN A 18 1.78 10.78 19.74
CA GLN A 18 1.89 11.56 20.98
C GLN A 18 1.88 10.65 22.22
N ILE A 19 0.91 9.74 22.30
CA ILE A 19 0.80 8.78 23.41
C ILE A 19 2.03 7.87 23.48
N SER A 20 2.52 7.39 22.33
CA SER A 20 3.72 6.53 22.28
C SER A 20 4.97 7.24 22.81
N ILE A 21 5.05 8.57 22.65
CA ILE A 21 6.16 9.39 23.14
C ILE A 21 6.00 9.70 24.63
N SER A 22 4.78 9.98 25.10
CA SER A 22 4.53 10.36 26.50
C SER A 22 4.47 9.17 27.45
N ASP A 23 3.83 8.08 27.03
CA ASP A 23 3.41 6.99 27.92
C ASP A 23 4.21 5.70 27.68
N GLY A 24 5.07 5.69 26.66
CA GLY A 24 5.96 4.58 26.31
C GLY A 24 5.58 3.89 25.01
N ILE A 25 6.51 3.04 24.54
CA ILE A 25 6.42 2.41 23.22
C ILE A 25 5.84 0.99 23.38
N CYS A 26 4.79 0.70 22.62
CA CYS A 26 4.20 -0.64 22.46
C CYS A 26 4.22 -1.08 20.98
N LYS A 27 3.72 -2.28 20.68
CA LYS A 27 3.74 -2.84 19.31
C LYS A 27 3.03 -1.92 18.31
N GLU A 28 1.88 -1.39 18.70
CA GLU A 28 1.07 -0.43 17.94
C GLU A 28 1.82 0.87 17.65
N SER A 29 2.75 1.27 18.52
CA SER A 29 3.58 2.45 18.29
C SER A 29 4.41 2.31 17.02
N ALA A 30 4.93 1.11 16.71
CA ALA A 30 5.68 0.87 15.48
C ALA A 30 4.82 1.18 14.24
N PHE A 31 3.56 0.72 14.25
CA PHE A 31 2.60 1.02 13.20
C PHE A 31 2.25 2.51 13.13
N ALA A 32 2.06 3.17 14.28
CA ALA A 32 1.76 4.60 14.35
C ALA A 32 2.91 5.43 13.76
N PHE A 33 4.16 5.15 14.13
CA PHE A 33 5.33 5.83 13.57
C PHE A 33 5.45 5.60 12.07
N ALA A 34 5.31 4.36 11.59
CA ALA A 34 5.37 4.05 10.16
C ALA A 34 4.33 4.86 9.37
N THR A 35 3.09 4.86 9.85
CA THR A 35 1.97 5.57 9.21
C THR A 35 2.14 7.09 9.29
N PHE A 36 2.66 7.61 10.39
CA PHE A 36 2.98 9.03 10.51
C PHE A 36 4.07 9.45 9.52
N GLY A 37 5.11 8.61 9.33
CA GLY A 37 6.11 8.80 8.28
C GLY A 37 5.50 8.79 6.87
N ALA A 38 4.54 7.91 6.60
CA ALA A 38 3.81 7.90 5.33
C ALA A 38 2.99 9.18 5.11
N LEU A 39 2.35 9.71 6.16
CA LEU A 39 1.64 10.99 6.10
C LEU A 39 2.60 12.15 5.80
N MET A 40 3.74 12.21 6.48
CA MET A 40 4.80 13.21 6.21
C MET A 40 5.39 13.09 4.80
N ALA A 41 5.32 11.93 4.16
CA ALA A 41 5.79 11.75 2.78
C ALA A 41 4.73 12.10 1.72
N THR A 42 3.46 12.29 2.11
CA THR A 42 2.33 12.38 1.16
C THR A 42 1.46 13.61 1.33
N VAL A 43 1.42 14.25 2.50
CA VAL A 43 0.58 15.41 2.79
C VAL A 43 1.39 16.69 2.64
N ASP A 44 1.01 17.55 1.69
CA ASP A 44 1.76 18.75 1.30
C ASP A 44 2.08 19.69 2.47
N VAL A 45 1.13 19.89 3.39
CA VAL A 45 1.27 20.82 4.53
C VAL A 45 2.37 20.40 5.52
N ILE A 46 2.70 19.10 5.57
CA ILE A 46 3.70 18.53 6.49
C ILE A 46 4.78 17.74 5.74
N LEU A 47 4.96 18.03 4.44
CA LEU A 47 5.80 17.25 3.56
C LEU A 47 7.28 17.38 3.95
N ASP A 48 7.86 16.31 4.47
CA ASP A 48 9.29 16.18 4.72
C ASP A 48 9.72 14.72 4.52
N VAL A 49 10.25 14.46 3.33
CA VAL A 49 10.68 13.12 2.90
C VAL A 49 11.85 12.59 3.73
N ASN A 50 12.76 13.47 4.18
CA ASN A 50 13.93 13.04 4.96
C ASN A 50 13.52 12.61 6.36
N SER A 51 12.67 13.40 7.02
CA SER A 51 12.10 13.04 8.32
C SER A 51 11.20 11.81 8.21
N ALA A 52 10.38 11.72 7.16
CA ALA A 52 9.58 10.53 6.88
C ALA A 52 10.45 9.28 6.76
N SER A 53 11.55 9.32 6.00
CA SER A 53 12.47 8.20 5.84
C SER A 53 13.12 7.78 7.18
N ARG A 54 13.51 8.76 8.00
CA ARG A 54 14.07 8.49 9.34
C ARG A 54 13.06 7.80 10.24
N ILE A 55 11.82 8.27 10.27
CA ILE A 55 10.73 7.68 11.06
C ILE A 55 10.36 6.29 10.53
N GLY A 56 10.35 6.10 9.21
CA GLY A 56 10.14 4.79 8.60
C GLY A 56 11.20 3.78 9.05
N LYS A 57 12.48 4.14 9.04
CA LYS A 57 13.57 3.28 9.56
C LYS A 57 13.42 2.99 11.05
N LEU A 58 12.99 3.97 11.86
CA LEU A 58 12.67 3.76 13.27
C LEU A 58 11.56 2.71 13.42
N SER A 59 10.47 2.82 12.65
CA SER A 59 9.36 1.87 12.74
C SER A 59 9.76 0.44 12.37
N LEU A 60 10.62 0.25 11.35
CA LEU A 60 11.17 -1.06 11.00
C LEU A 60 12.05 -1.64 12.11
N ARG A 61 12.82 -0.79 12.80
CA ARG A 61 13.62 -1.22 13.96
C ARG A 61 12.73 -1.61 15.14
N LEU A 62 11.68 -0.83 15.41
CA LEU A 62 10.71 -1.13 16.48
C LEU A 62 9.97 -2.44 16.22
N LEU A 63 9.59 -2.70 14.97
CA LEU A 63 8.99 -3.98 14.56
C LEU A 63 9.84 -5.18 15.00
N GLN A 64 11.16 -5.10 14.81
CA GLN A 64 12.10 -6.15 15.22
C GLN A 64 12.26 -6.23 16.75
N ILE A 65 12.49 -5.10 17.41
CA ILE A 65 12.72 -5.05 18.87
C ILE A 65 11.50 -5.54 19.65
N LEU A 66 10.30 -5.17 19.20
CA LEU A 66 9.04 -5.49 19.87
C LEU A 66 8.45 -6.84 19.44
N GLN A 67 9.09 -7.54 18.50
CA GLN A 67 8.63 -8.82 17.95
C GLN A 67 7.16 -8.73 17.51
N ALA A 68 6.87 -7.70 16.72
CA ALA A 68 5.52 -7.28 16.37
C ALA A 68 5.15 -7.71 14.93
N GLU A 69 5.53 -8.93 14.53
CA GLU A 69 5.40 -9.43 13.16
C GLU A 69 3.99 -9.30 12.58
N GLU A 70 2.96 -9.32 13.41
CA GLU A 70 1.57 -9.10 13.04
C GLU A 70 1.34 -7.73 12.37
N TYR A 71 2.13 -6.69 12.71
CA TYR A 71 2.04 -5.36 12.10
C TYR A 71 2.89 -5.20 10.83
N THR A 72 3.63 -6.23 10.42
CA THR A 72 4.58 -6.16 9.29
C THR A 72 3.91 -5.66 8.03
N ALA A 73 2.74 -6.20 7.66
CA ALA A 73 2.08 -5.86 6.41
C ALA A 73 1.71 -4.36 6.34
N GLY A 74 1.17 -3.82 7.43
CA GLY A 74 0.82 -2.41 7.54
C GLY A 74 2.05 -1.49 7.58
N ILE A 75 3.05 -1.84 8.39
CA ILE A 75 4.29 -1.08 8.51
C ILE A 75 5.05 -1.07 7.19
N TYR A 76 5.18 -2.22 6.53
CA TYR A 76 5.90 -2.30 5.27
C TYR A 76 5.18 -1.52 4.18
N GLY A 77 3.85 -1.58 4.11
CA GLY A 77 3.07 -0.73 3.21
C GLY A 77 3.35 0.75 3.45
N ALA A 78 3.30 1.20 4.71
CA ALA A 78 3.59 2.60 5.06
C ALA A 78 5.02 3.00 4.66
N VAL A 79 6.02 2.19 5.01
CA VAL A 79 7.44 2.54 4.81
C VAL A 79 7.86 2.34 3.35
N TYR A 80 7.70 1.15 2.79
CA TYR A 80 8.29 0.83 1.50
C TYR A 80 7.49 1.36 0.31
N PHE A 81 6.18 1.57 0.45
CA PHE A 81 5.37 2.12 -0.65
C PHE A 81 5.27 3.65 -0.61
N PHE A 82 4.98 4.26 0.55
CA PHE A 82 4.75 5.71 0.63
C PHE A 82 6.02 6.52 0.90
N THR A 83 6.99 5.96 1.62
CA THR A 83 8.19 6.70 2.03
C THR A 83 9.42 6.33 1.20
N GLN A 84 9.77 5.04 1.12
CA GLN A 84 11.02 4.58 0.52
C GLN A 84 11.07 4.87 -0.99
N THR A 85 9.95 4.78 -1.69
CA THR A 85 9.82 5.13 -3.12
C THR A 85 10.17 6.59 -3.44
N ARG A 86 10.18 7.48 -2.43
CA ARG A 86 10.54 8.89 -2.60
C ARG A 86 12.06 9.12 -2.60
N VAL A 87 12.83 8.18 -2.06
CA VAL A 87 14.29 8.31 -1.89
C VAL A 87 15.07 7.23 -2.63
N ASP A 88 14.39 6.17 -3.08
CA ASP A 88 14.98 5.01 -3.72
C ASP A 88 14.13 4.55 -4.91
N HIS A 89 14.75 3.82 -5.83
CA HIS A 89 14.06 3.25 -6.97
C HIS A 89 12.96 2.26 -6.56
N PHE A 90 11.78 2.33 -7.19
CA PHE A 90 10.59 1.51 -6.90
C PHE A 90 10.87 0.01 -6.80
N ARG A 91 11.77 -0.51 -7.64
CA ARG A 91 12.17 -1.93 -7.64
C ARG A 91 12.68 -2.43 -6.28
N LYS A 92 13.33 -1.57 -5.49
CA LYS A 92 13.82 -1.95 -4.14
C LYS A 92 12.69 -2.25 -3.16
N SER A 93 11.48 -1.77 -3.42
CA SER A 93 10.31 -2.00 -2.57
C SER A 93 9.50 -3.24 -2.96
N LEU A 94 9.78 -3.88 -4.11
CA LEU A 94 9.02 -5.05 -4.57
C LEU A 94 9.18 -6.26 -3.65
N GLU A 95 10.41 -6.59 -3.25
CA GLU A 95 10.68 -7.73 -2.37
C GLU A 95 10.08 -7.51 -0.96
N PRO A 96 10.24 -6.34 -0.32
CA PRO A 96 9.49 -6.01 0.89
C PRO A 96 7.97 -6.11 0.73
N MET A 97 7.39 -5.67 -0.40
CA MET A 97 5.95 -5.80 -0.61
C MET A 97 5.49 -7.25 -0.74
N ASN A 98 6.26 -8.12 -1.39
CA ASN A 98 5.97 -9.57 -1.42
C ASN A 98 6.00 -10.17 -0.02
N HIS A 99 6.99 -9.79 0.79
CA HIS A 99 7.05 -10.20 2.19
C HIS A 99 5.82 -9.73 2.98
N ALA A 100 5.44 -8.45 2.83
CA ALA A 100 4.26 -7.86 3.46
C ALA A 100 2.96 -8.59 3.09
N TYR A 101 2.79 -8.96 1.82
CA TYR A 101 1.65 -9.76 1.35
C TYR A 101 1.58 -11.11 2.07
N ASN A 102 2.68 -11.86 2.08
CA ASN A 102 2.72 -13.20 2.68
C ASN A 102 2.53 -13.16 4.20
N VAL A 103 3.19 -12.22 4.90
CA VAL A 103 3.03 -12.07 6.35
C VAL A 103 1.62 -11.61 6.70
N GLY A 104 1.04 -10.70 5.92
CA GLY A 104 -0.34 -10.25 6.11
C GLY A 104 -1.34 -11.41 5.99
N LEU A 105 -1.18 -12.28 5.00
CA LEU A 105 -2.01 -13.49 4.88
C LEU A 105 -1.82 -14.43 6.07
N ARG A 106 -0.57 -14.63 6.52
CA ARG A 106 -0.24 -15.53 7.63
C ARG A 106 -0.87 -15.10 8.96
N PHE A 107 -0.93 -13.80 9.24
CA PHE A 107 -1.53 -13.25 10.47
C PHE A 107 -3.01 -12.87 10.33
N GLY A 108 -3.62 -13.07 9.16
CA GLY A 108 -5.02 -12.70 8.94
C GLY A 108 -5.26 -11.20 8.72
N GLU A 109 -4.20 -10.41 8.52
CA GLU A 109 -4.26 -8.98 8.18
C GLU A 109 -4.63 -8.78 6.70
N ILE A 110 -5.82 -9.28 6.31
CA ILE A 110 -6.26 -9.36 4.91
C ILE A 110 -6.27 -7.99 4.23
N HIS A 111 -6.69 -6.94 4.92
CA HIS A 111 -6.70 -5.60 4.34
C HIS A 111 -5.30 -5.16 3.91
N TYR A 112 -4.30 -5.35 4.77
CA TYR A 112 -2.91 -4.97 4.47
C TYR A 112 -2.23 -5.94 3.50
N ALA A 113 -2.57 -7.23 3.54
CA ALA A 113 -2.11 -8.19 2.54
C ALA A 113 -2.57 -7.76 1.14
N ILE A 114 -3.87 -7.53 0.94
CA ILE A 114 -4.38 -7.13 -0.37
C ILE A 114 -3.90 -5.72 -0.77
N ALA A 115 -3.68 -4.82 0.19
CA ALA A 115 -3.01 -3.55 -0.08
C ALA A 115 -1.58 -3.76 -0.60
N ALA A 116 -0.82 -4.70 -0.04
CA ALA A 116 0.53 -5.04 -0.49
C ALA A 116 0.51 -5.66 -1.90
N ALA A 117 -0.43 -6.57 -2.18
CA ALA A 117 -0.66 -7.13 -3.52
C ALA A 117 -0.89 -6.02 -4.56
N ARG A 118 -1.77 -5.07 -4.24
CA ARG A 118 -2.03 -3.88 -5.06
C ARG A 118 -0.77 -3.04 -5.26
N ASN A 119 0.01 -2.85 -4.21
CA ASN A 119 1.25 -2.09 -4.29
C ASN A 119 2.31 -2.80 -5.14
N ILE A 120 2.38 -4.14 -5.15
CA ILE A 120 3.27 -4.91 -6.03
C ILE A 120 2.98 -4.58 -7.50
N CYS A 121 1.71 -4.63 -7.91
CA CYS A 121 1.32 -4.30 -9.29
C CYS A 121 1.77 -2.89 -9.70
N ILE A 122 1.55 -1.91 -8.81
CA ILE A 122 1.86 -0.50 -9.07
C ILE A 122 3.36 -0.27 -9.12
N LEU A 123 4.11 -0.81 -8.16
CA LEU A 123 5.56 -0.69 -8.14
C LEU A 123 6.20 -1.38 -9.35
N SER A 124 5.67 -2.53 -9.77
CA SER A 124 6.12 -3.23 -10.97
C SER A 124 5.97 -2.34 -12.21
N PHE A 125 4.79 -1.76 -12.42
CA PHE A 125 4.55 -0.80 -13.49
C PHE A 125 5.50 0.40 -13.41
N GLN A 126 5.59 1.05 -12.25
CA GLN A 126 6.42 2.24 -12.04
C GLN A 126 7.92 1.97 -12.13
N SER A 127 8.35 0.73 -11.91
CA SER A 127 9.76 0.34 -12.03
C SER A 127 10.22 0.07 -13.46
N GLY A 128 9.33 0.19 -14.45
CA GLY A 128 9.62 -0.12 -15.86
C GLY A 128 9.78 -1.62 -16.11
N GLU A 129 9.12 -2.47 -15.31
CA GLU A 129 9.07 -3.90 -15.59
C GLU A 129 8.30 -4.17 -16.90
N ASN A 130 8.58 -5.31 -17.55
CA ASN A 130 7.90 -5.68 -18.80
C ASN A 130 6.38 -5.66 -18.61
N LEU A 131 5.66 -4.95 -19.48
CA LEU A 131 4.23 -4.70 -19.33
C LEU A 131 3.39 -6.00 -19.28
N MET A 132 3.79 -7.05 -20.01
CA MET A 132 3.09 -8.34 -19.97
C MET A 132 3.28 -9.03 -18.62
N THR A 133 4.48 -8.96 -18.04
CA THR A 133 4.73 -9.46 -16.68
C THR A 133 3.94 -8.67 -15.63
N VAL A 134 3.79 -7.36 -15.82
CA VAL A 134 2.92 -6.55 -14.92
C VAL A 134 1.46 -6.97 -15.06
N LEU A 135 0.98 -7.21 -16.29
CA LEU A 135 -0.38 -7.65 -16.55
C LEU A 135 -0.68 -9.01 -15.92
N GLU A 136 0.24 -9.96 -15.99
CA GLU A 136 0.12 -11.26 -15.31
C GLU A 136 -0.02 -11.10 -13.78
N LYS A 137 0.78 -10.21 -13.17
CA LYS A 137 0.65 -9.90 -11.73
C LYS A 137 -0.70 -9.27 -11.41
N ILE A 138 -1.17 -8.35 -12.25
CA ILE A 138 -2.50 -7.73 -12.09
C ILE A 138 -3.60 -8.78 -12.13
N LYS A 139 -3.58 -9.70 -13.11
CA LYS A 139 -4.55 -10.79 -13.22
C LYS A 139 -4.50 -11.69 -11.99
N TYR A 140 -3.30 -12.11 -11.58
CA TYR A 140 -3.11 -12.96 -10.40
C TYR A 140 -3.65 -12.31 -9.11
N TYR A 141 -3.23 -11.08 -8.82
CA TYR A 141 -3.66 -10.38 -7.61
C TYR A 141 -5.10 -9.88 -7.69
N GLY A 142 -5.63 -9.62 -8.88
CA GLY A 142 -7.04 -9.31 -9.12
C GLY A 142 -7.95 -10.41 -8.59
N VAL A 143 -7.65 -11.68 -8.89
CA VAL A 143 -8.38 -12.83 -8.34
C VAL A 143 -8.38 -12.81 -6.80
N LYS A 144 -7.22 -12.53 -6.18
CA LYS A 144 -7.10 -12.43 -4.72
C LYS A 144 -7.92 -11.30 -4.12
N VAL A 145 -8.01 -10.16 -4.80
CA VAL A 145 -8.85 -9.04 -4.38
C VAL A 145 -10.34 -9.46 -4.34
N LYS A 146 -10.80 -10.25 -5.32
CA LYS A 146 -12.18 -10.80 -5.35
C LYS A 146 -12.44 -11.78 -4.23
N GLU A 147 -11.55 -12.76 -4.08
CA GLU A 147 -11.66 -13.82 -3.07
C GLU A 147 -11.84 -13.23 -1.66
N HIS A 148 -11.13 -12.13 -1.39
CA HIS A 148 -11.16 -11.44 -0.11
C HIS A 148 -12.13 -10.25 -0.03
N LYS A 149 -12.94 -9.99 -1.07
CA LYS A 149 -13.94 -8.92 -1.13
C LYS A 149 -13.37 -7.51 -0.85
N GLN A 150 -12.15 -7.23 -1.31
CA GLN A 150 -11.47 -5.95 -1.10
C GLN A 150 -11.53 -5.03 -2.33
N GLU A 151 -12.73 -4.78 -2.85
CA GLU A 151 -12.96 -4.11 -4.14
C GLU A 151 -12.29 -2.75 -4.30
N ILE A 152 -12.10 -2.02 -3.20
CA ILE A 152 -11.39 -0.73 -3.22
C ILE A 152 -9.98 -0.86 -3.81
N PHE A 153 -9.28 -1.96 -3.55
CA PHE A 153 -7.95 -2.17 -4.10
C PHE A 153 -7.99 -2.53 -5.59
N TRP A 154 -9.07 -3.16 -6.06
CA TRP A 154 -9.27 -3.41 -7.48
C TRP A 154 -9.45 -2.10 -8.25
N ARG A 155 -10.32 -1.21 -7.75
CA ARG A 155 -10.53 0.13 -8.33
C ARG A 155 -9.23 0.93 -8.47
N LEU A 156 -8.26 0.66 -7.61
CA LEU A 156 -6.95 1.30 -7.62
C LEU A 156 -5.92 0.64 -8.56
N ILE A 157 -6.15 -0.59 -9.05
CA ILE A 157 -5.27 -1.31 -9.98
C ILE A 157 -5.74 -1.16 -11.43
N ILE A 158 -7.06 -1.13 -11.68
CA ILE A 158 -7.66 -1.03 -13.03
C ILE A 158 -7.01 0.05 -13.93
N PRO A 159 -6.66 1.26 -13.44
CA PRO A 159 -6.02 2.26 -14.29
C PRO A 159 -4.68 1.80 -14.88
N TYR A 160 -3.93 0.97 -14.16
CA TYR A 160 -2.65 0.42 -14.63
C TYR A 160 -2.84 -0.68 -15.68
N GLU A 161 -3.85 -1.53 -15.50
CA GLU A 161 -4.26 -2.51 -16.52
C GLU A 161 -4.67 -1.80 -17.81
N LYS A 162 -5.56 -0.81 -17.70
CA LYS A 162 -5.98 0.05 -18.82
C LYS A 162 -4.77 0.69 -19.50
N ALA A 163 -3.83 1.25 -18.74
CA ALA A 163 -2.63 1.86 -19.30
C ALA A 163 -1.78 0.84 -20.07
N ILE A 164 -1.59 -0.37 -19.54
CA ILE A 164 -0.85 -1.44 -20.21
C ILE A 164 -1.49 -1.79 -21.55
N HIS A 165 -2.80 -2.03 -21.57
CA HIS A 165 -3.52 -2.38 -22.80
C HIS A 165 -3.41 -1.30 -23.89
N HIS A 166 -3.48 -0.02 -23.53
CA HIS A 166 -3.26 1.06 -24.49
C HIS A 166 -1.81 1.09 -24.99
N LEU A 167 -0.83 0.90 -24.11
CA LEU A 167 0.59 0.92 -24.45
C LEU A 167 1.03 -0.30 -25.30
N THR A 168 0.33 -1.43 -25.19
CA THR A 168 0.59 -2.63 -26.00
C THR A 168 -0.24 -2.71 -27.28
N GLY A 169 -1.08 -1.70 -27.57
CA GLY A 169 -1.92 -1.66 -28.77
C GLY A 169 -3.14 -2.59 -28.71
N GLN A 170 -3.59 -2.96 -27.51
CA GLN A 170 -4.75 -3.83 -27.26
C GLN A 170 -5.85 -3.11 -26.44
N PRO A 171 -6.38 -1.96 -26.90
CA PRO A 171 -7.19 -1.05 -26.07
C PRO A 171 -8.51 -1.62 -25.51
N ASN A 172 -9.01 -2.75 -26.03
CA ASN A 172 -10.32 -3.32 -25.69
C ASN A 172 -10.27 -4.72 -25.07
N GLU A 173 -9.10 -5.27 -24.73
CA GLU A 173 -9.01 -6.47 -23.90
C GLU A 173 -9.12 -6.12 -22.42
N LEU A 174 -10.16 -5.37 -22.03
CA LEU A 174 -10.53 -5.33 -20.63
C LEU A 174 -10.97 -6.74 -20.25
N ASP A 175 -10.28 -7.36 -19.30
CA ASP A 175 -10.77 -8.62 -18.73
C ASP A 175 -12.17 -8.33 -18.18
N LYS A 176 -13.20 -8.89 -18.84
CA LYS A 176 -14.61 -8.93 -18.39
C LYS A 176 -14.77 -9.61 -17.02
N PHE A 177 -13.68 -9.95 -16.37
CA PHE A 177 -13.57 -10.70 -15.13
C PHE A 177 -14.19 -9.96 -13.92
N PHE A 178 -14.38 -8.64 -14.01
CA PHE A 178 -14.99 -7.81 -12.96
C PHE A 178 -15.99 -6.74 -13.41
N TRP A 179 -16.16 -6.53 -14.72
CA TRP A 179 -16.90 -5.39 -15.24
C TRP A 179 -18.16 -5.84 -15.97
N ASP A 180 -19.27 -5.98 -15.24
CA ASP A 180 -20.61 -5.77 -15.81
C ASP A 180 -20.87 -4.26 -15.70
N GLY A 181 -20.90 -3.57 -16.83
CA GLY A 181 -20.89 -2.10 -16.91
C GLY A 181 -22.16 -1.39 -16.47
N ALA A 182 -22.87 -1.89 -15.46
CA ALA A 182 -24.13 -1.34 -14.98
C ALA A 182 -23.98 -0.23 -13.93
N GLU A 183 -22.79 -0.04 -13.32
CA GLU A 183 -22.66 0.84 -12.15
C GLU A 183 -22.05 2.23 -12.41
N GLU A 184 -21.45 2.50 -13.57
CA GLU A 184 -20.96 3.85 -13.89
C GLU A 184 -22.10 4.83 -14.28
N GLU A 185 -23.26 4.33 -14.69
CA GLU A 185 -24.37 5.19 -15.18
C GLU A 185 -25.30 5.70 -14.06
N GLN A 186 -25.08 5.30 -12.80
CA GLN A 186 -25.87 5.75 -11.65
C GLN A 186 -25.18 6.79 -10.75
N LEU A 187 -23.93 7.18 -11.05
CA LEU A 187 -23.14 8.05 -10.18
C LEU A 187 -22.46 9.25 -10.89
N LEU A 188 -22.93 9.60 -12.11
CA LEU A 188 -22.82 10.95 -12.66
C LEU A 188 -24.13 11.70 -12.44
#